data_AF-A0A448V257-F1
#
_entry.id   AF-A0A448V257-F1
#
_cell.length_a   1.000
_cell.length_b   1.000
_cell.length_c   1.000
_cell.angle_alpha   90.00
_cell.angle_beta   90.00
_cell.angle_gamma   90.00
#
_symmetry.space_group_name_H-M   'P 1'
#
loop_
_entity.id
_entity.type
_entity.pdbx_description
1 polymer ?
#
loop_
_entity_poly.entity_id
_entity_poly.type
_entity_poly.pdbx_seq_one_letter_code
_entity_poly.pdbx_strand_id
1 'polypeptide(L)' 'MGENKTSDAQIAASRRWEKKNPERTRYLAGRRAARSFIRTKATLEDLDELMEIMQARREMLKDE' A
#
# COMPACT_ATOMS: atom_id res chain seq x y z
N MET A 1 18.86 15.81 13.64
CA MET A 1 18.25 14.53 13.21
C MET A 1 17.46 14.00 14.39
N GLY A 2 16.16 13.74 14.24
CA GLY A 2 15.30 13.31 15.34
C GLY A 2 15.59 11.88 15.75
N GLU A 3 15.53 11.59 17.05
CA GLU A 3 15.71 10.25 17.61
C GLU A 3 14.75 9.24 16.95
N ASN A 4 15.29 8.06 16.64
CA ASN A 4 14.47 6.96 16.14
C ASN A 4 13.58 6.46 17.29
N LYS A 5 12.28 6.76 17.20
CA LYS A 5 11.28 6.37 18.21
C LYS A 5 11.04 4.85 18.30
N THR A 6 11.58 4.07 17.36
CA THR A 6 11.37 2.63 17.28
C THR A 6 12.65 1.90 17.68
N SER A 7 12.56 1.04 18.69
CA SER A 7 13.67 0.21 19.15
C SER A 7 14.03 -0.88 18.13
N ASP A 8 15.30 -1.28 18.08
CA ASP A 8 15.78 -2.39 17.26
C ASP A 8 15.00 -3.69 17.52
N ALA A 9 14.56 -3.92 18.76
CA ALA A 9 13.73 -5.08 19.12
C ALA A 9 12.36 -5.04 18.42
N GLN A 10 11.74 -3.86 18.33
CA GLN A 10 10.46 -3.67 17.64
C GLN A 10 10.61 -3.81 16.12
N ILE A 11 11.73 -3.32 15.56
CA ILE A 11 12.06 -3.51 14.14
C ILE A 11 12.24 -5.00 13.84
N ALA A 12 12.99 -5.73 14.68
CA ALA A 12 13.21 -7.16 14.51
C ALA A 12 11.90 -7.96 14.63
N ALA A 13 11.01 -7.61 15.57
CA ALA A 13 9.69 -8.23 15.69
C ALA A 13 8.83 -7.99 14.45
N SER A 14 8.81 -6.75 13.93
CA SER A 14 8.09 -6.40 12.71
C SER A 14 8.59 -7.21 11.52
N ARG A 15 9.92 -7.29 11.33
CA ARG A 15 10.54 -8.10 10.25
C ARG A 15 10.19 -9.58 10.36
N ARG A 16 10.15 -10.16 11.57
CA ARG A 16 9.73 -11.55 11.78
C ARG A 16 8.27 -11.75 11.39
N TRP A 17 7.39 -10.82 11.76
CA TRP A 17 5.98 -10.86 11.36
C TRP A 17 5.82 -10.75 9.84
N GLU A 18 6.55 -9.84 9.19
CA GLU A 18 6.55 -9.68 7.73
C GLU A 18 6.99 -10.97 7.02
N LYS A 19 8.07 -11.60 7.50
CA LYS A 19 8.56 -12.88 6.98
C LYS A 19 7.54 -14.01 7.12
N LYS A 20 6.76 -14.02 8.21
CA LYS A 20 5.69 -15.01 8.43
C LYS A 20 4.43 -14.72 7.61
N ASN A 21 4.20 -13.47 7.21
CA ASN A 21 2.99 -13.03 6.51
C ASN A 21 3.32 -12.33 5.18
N PRO A 22 3.93 -13.04 4.22
CA PRO A 22 4.41 -12.44 2.97
C PRO A 22 3.28 -11.82 2.14
N GLU A 23 2.16 -12.52 1.98
CA GLU A 23 1.01 -12.04 1.21
C GLU A 23 0.40 -10.78 1.80
N ARG A 24 0.17 -10.77 3.12
CA ARG A 24 -0.39 -9.61 3.80
C ARG A 24 0.56 -8.40 3.76
N THR A 25 1.86 -8.66 3.82
CA THR A 25 2.90 -7.63 3.70
C THR A 25 2.92 -7.03 2.31
N ARG A 26 2.88 -7.87 1.26
CA ARG A 26 2.78 -7.43 -0.15
C ARG A 26 1.54 -6.58 -0.37
N TYR A 27 0.37 -7.03 0.09
CA TYR A 27 -0.88 -6.25 0.03
C TYR A 27 -0.74 -4.88 0.70
N LEU A 28 -0.15 -4.83 1.91
CA LEU A 28 0.07 -3.57 2.62
C LEU A 28 1.04 -2.63 1.90
N ALA A 29 2.14 -3.18 1.37
CA ALA A 29 3.12 -2.41 0.62
C ALA A 29 2.49 -1.79 -0.62
N GLY A 30 1.75 -2.58 -1.40
CA GLY A 30 0.99 -2.09 -2.56
C GLY A 30 -0.01 -1.00 -2.19
N ARG A 31 -0.81 -1.22 -1.14
CA ARG A 31 -1.79 -0.23 -0.65
C ARG A 31 -1.13 1.10 -0.23
N ARG A 32 0.02 1.04 0.45
CA ARG A 32 0.76 2.25 0.87
C ARG A 32 1.36 2.98 -0.35
N ALA A 33 1.95 2.23 -1.27
CA ALA A 33 2.54 2.78 -2.50
C ALA A 33 1.47 3.49 -3.35
N ALA A 34 0.34 2.84 -3.60
CA ALA A 34 -0.77 3.41 -4.35
C ALA A 34 -1.29 4.71 -3.73
N ARG A 35 -1.54 4.71 -2.41
CA ARG A 35 -1.97 5.93 -1.69
C ARG A 35 -0.97 7.08 -1.82
N SER A 36 0.32 6.77 -1.72
CA SER A 36 1.37 7.78 -1.84
C SER A 36 1.44 8.34 -3.26
N PHE A 37 1.42 7.47 -4.27
CA PHE A 37 1.44 7.84 -5.68
C PHE A 37 0.29 8.79 -6.03
N ILE A 38 -0.95 8.37 -5.77
CA ILE A 38 -2.16 9.16 -6.04
C ILE A 38 -2.10 10.54 -5.36
N ARG A 39 -1.59 10.61 -4.13
CA ARG A 39 -1.57 11.87 -3.36
C ARG A 39 -0.46 12.83 -3.77
N THR A 40 0.67 12.33 -4.28
CA THR A 40 1.90 13.15 -4.37
C THR A 40 2.58 13.16 -5.73
N LYS A 41 2.30 12.18 -6.59
CA LYS A 41 3.03 11.99 -7.85
C LYS A 41 2.12 11.93 -9.07
N ALA A 42 0.91 11.43 -8.91
CA ALA A 42 -0.02 11.23 -10.02
C ALA A 42 -0.34 12.55 -10.73
N THR A 43 -0.28 12.51 -12.06
CA THR A 43 -0.77 13.57 -12.95
C THR A 43 -2.28 13.45 -13.14
N LEU A 44 -2.89 14.43 -13.82
CA LEU A 44 -4.33 14.37 -14.11
C LEU A 44 -4.69 13.14 -14.95
N GLU A 45 -3.90 12.85 -15.97
CA GLU A 45 -4.08 11.66 -16.83
C GLU A 45 -3.97 10.36 -16.04
N ASP A 46 -2.97 10.26 -15.14
CA ASP A 46 -2.85 9.09 -14.25
C ASP A 46 -4.09 8.92 -13.37
N LEU A 47 -4.67 10.02 -12.85
CA LEU A 47 -5.86 9.96 -12.01
C LEU A 47 -7.08 9.49 -12.79
N ASP A 48 -7.25 9.97 -14.02
CA ASP A 48 -8.35 9.57 -14.89
C ASP A 48 -8.26 8.07 -15.24
N GLU A 49 -7.10 7.58 -15.67
CA GLU A 49 -6.87 6.16 -15.95
C GLU A 49 -7.12 5.29 -14.70
N LEU A 50 -6.57 5.70 -13.55
CA LEU A 50 -6.76 4.96 -12.29
C LEU A 50 -8.22 4.92 -11.87
N MET A 51 -9.00 5.97 -12.10
CA MET A 51 -10.43 5.98 -11.78
C MET A 51 -11.20 4.96 -12.61
N GLU A 52 -10.91 4.84 -13.92
CA GLU A 52 -11.53 3.83 -14.79
C GLU A 52 -11.23 2.41 -14.31
N ILE A 53 -9.95 2.12 -14.02
CA ILE A 53 -9.52 0.82 -13.49
C ILE A 53 -10.23 0.52 -12.16
N MET A 54 -10.34 1.52 -11.27
CA MET A 54 -10.99 1.37 -9.97
C MET A 54 -12.50 1.12 -10.10
N GLN A 55 -13.17 1.76 -11.06
CA GLN A 55 -14.59 1.53 -11.32
C GLN A 55 -14.82 0.10 -11.82
N ALA A 56 -14.08 -0.33 -12.85
CA ALA A 56 -14.18 -1.69 -13.37
C ALA A 56 -13.96 -2.75 -12.28
N ARG A 57 -12.93 -2.57 -11.43
CA ARG A 57 -12.66 -3.50 -10.33
C ARG A 57 -13.78 -3.52 -9.27
N ARG A 58 -14.43 -2.39 -9.01
CA ARG A 58 -15.55 -2.33 -8.05
C ARG A 58 -16.76 -3.10 -8.55
N GLU A 59 -17.10 -2.99 -9.82
CA GLU A 59 -18.22 -3.75 -10.38
C GLU A 59 -17.93 -5.25 -10.34
N MET A 60 -16.73 -5.68 -10.74
CA MET A 60 -16.31 -7.09 -10.62
C MET A 60 -16.39 -7.66 -9.20
N LEU A 61 -16.25 -6.82 -8.16
CA LEU A 61 -16.32 -7.21 -6.76
C LEU A 61 -17.73 -7.16 -6.18
N LYS A 62 -18.68 -6.48 -6.83
CA LYS A 62 -20.10 -6.50 -6.43
C LYS A 62 -20.82 -7.73 -6.95
N ASP A 63 -20.36 -8.24 -8.08
CA ASP A 63 -20.89 -9.43 -8.75
C ASP A 63 -20.31 -10.74 -8.18
N GLU A 64 -19.40 -10.65 -7.20
CA GLU A 64 -18.73 -11.76 -6.50
C GLU A 64 -19.31 -11.95 -5.08
#